data_AF-A0A961JJB0-F1
#
_entry.id   AF-A0A961JJB0-F1
#
_cell.length_a   1.000
_cell.length_b   1.000
_cell.length_c   1.000
_cell.angle_alpha   90.00
_cell.angle_beta   90.00
_cell.angle_gamma   90.00
#
_symmetry.space_group_name_H-M   'P 1'
#
loop_
_entity.id
_entity.type
_entity.pdbx_description
1 polymer ?
#
loop_
_entity_poly.entity_id
_entity_poly.type
_entity_poly.pdbx_seq_one_letter_code
_entity_poly.pdbx_strand_id
1 'polypeptide(L)'
;DIRIDTYRSSGAGGQHVNTTDSAVRITHFPTGIVVTSSMKSQHQNREQAMLTLKARLYQLELDRRMASTLEAHENKGEAGWGNQIRSYVLQPYQMVKDLRTNHETSDTKGVLDGDLDGFMAATLARDVSGKSRAEAQAGG
;
A
#
# COMPACT_ATOMS: atom_id res chain seq x y z
N ASP A 1 24.03 4.07 9.57
CA ASP A 1 23.59 4.36 10.95
C ASP A 1 22.99 3.17 11.68
N ILE A 2 23.86 2.25 12.13
CA ILE A 2 23.47 1.20 13.08
C ILE A 2 24.42 1.23 14.28
N ARG A 3 23.88 1.04 15.49
CA ARG A 3 24.68 0.81 16.69
C ARG A 3 24.60 -0.66 17.07
N ILE A 4 25.74 -1.24 17.40
CA ILE A 4 25.85 -2.64 17.83
C ILE A 4 26.38 -2.63 19.26
N ASP A 5 25.54 -3.03 20.21
CA ASP A 5 25.88 -3.14 21.63
C ASP A 5 26.07 -4.63 21.97
N THR A 6 27.18 -4.99 22.62
CA THR A 6 27.39 -6.34 23.16
C THR A 6 27.20 -6.29 24.68
N TYR A 7 26.48 -7.25 25.23
CA TYR A 7 26.18 -7.30 26.66
C TYR A 7 26.01 -8.75 27.14
N ARG A 8 25.86 -8.94 28.45
CA ARG A 8 25.63 -10.26 29.03
C ARG A 8 24.24 -10.78 28.68
N SER A 9 24.18 -12.04 28.30
CA SER A 9 22.91 -12.72 28.06
C SER A 9 22.12 -12.79 29.37
N SER A 10 20.88 -12.29 29.37
CA SER A 10 19.98 -12.38 30.52
C SER A 10 19.19 -13.68 30.46
N GLY A 11 19.47 -14.63 31.36
CA GLY A 11 18.73 -15.90 31.44
C GLY A 11 19.21 -16.80 32.58
N ALA A 12 18.37 -17.76 32.99
CA ALA A 12 18.72 -18.79 33.97
C ALA A 12 19.66 -19.81 33.31
N GLY A 13 20.96 -19.55 33.32
CA GLY A 13 21.95 -20.45 32.73
C GLY A 13 23.22 -20.54 33.58
N GLY A 14 23.91 -21.67 33.46
CA GLY A 14 25.11 -22.00 34.23
C GLY A 14 26.29 -21.04 34.01
N GLN A 15 27.45 -21.42 34.52
CA GLN A 15 28.66 -20.58 34.64
C GLN A 15 28.97 -19.72 33.38
N HIS A 16 28.75 -20.25 32.17
CA HIS A 16 29.00 -19.54 30.91
C HIS A 16 28.09 -18.32 30.64
N VAL A 17 26.88 -18.27 31.21
CA VAL A 17 25.96 -17.12 31.04
C VAL A 17 26.37 -15.93 31.93
N ASN A 18 27.04 -16.22 33.05
CA ASN A 18 27.44 -15.19 34.01
C ASN A 18 28.81 -14.56 33.70
N THR A 19 29.67 -15.25 32.93
CA THR A 19 31.07 -14.84 32.72
C THR A 19 31.36 -14.26 31.34
N THR A 20 30.54 -14.57 30.31
CA THR A 20 30.84 -14.22 28.91
C THR A 20 29.80 -13.25 28.32
N ASP A 21 30.27 -12.14 27.76
CA ASP A 21 29.44 -11.16 27.07
C ASP A 21 29.14 -11.64 25.64
N SER A 22 28.10 -12.47 25.48
CA SER A 22 27.74 -13.05 24.17
C SER A 22 26.55 -12.37 23.49
N ALA A 23 25.64 -11.70 24.21
CA ALA A 23 24.43 -11.14 23.62
C ALA A 23 24.74 -9.88 22.79
N VAL A 24 24.05 -9.74 21.65
CA VAL A 24 24.21 -8.61 20.74
C VAL A 24 22.87 -7.92 20.52
N ARG A 25 22.86 -6.60 20.64
CA ARG A 25 21.74 -5.71 20.30
C ARG A 25 22.15 -4.83 19.14
N ILE A 26 21.34 -4.78 18.09
CA ILE A 26 21.51 -3.87 16.97
C ILE A 26 20.36 -2.87 16.97
N THR A 27 20.69 -1.59 16.92
CA THR A 27 19.75 -0.48 16.82
C THR A 27 19.93 0.22 15.48
N HIS A 28 18.87 0.30 14.68
CA HIS A 28 18.84 1.12 13.47
C HIS A 28 18.23 2.48 13.79
N PHE A 29 19.06 3.52 13.88
CA PHE A 29 18.62 4.85 14.30
C PHE A 29 17.53 5.46 13.39
N PRO A 30 17.62 5.36 12.05
CA PRO A 30 16.63 6.01 11.19
C PRO A 30 15.20 5.48 11.35
N THR A 31 15.04 4.21 11.72
CA THR A 31 13.69 3.60 11.88
C THR A 31 13.35 3.28 13.33
N GLY A 32 14.27 3.47 14.28
CA GLY A 32 14.10 3.09 15.67
C GLY A 32 14.02 1.58 15.94
N ILE A 33 14.23 0.73 14.93
CA ILE A 33 14.11 -0.73 15.08
C ILE A 33 15.29 -1.25 15.90
N VAL A 34 14.97 -1.91 17.00
CA VAL A 34 15.93 -2.61 17.86
C VAL A 34 15.73 -4.12 17.73
N VAL A 35 16.82 -4.85 17.52
CA VAL A 35 16.85 -6.32 17.43
C VAL A 35 17.91 -6.85 18.39
N THR A 36 17.60 -7.92 19.10
CA THR A 36 18.51 -8.56 20.08
C THR A 36 18.63 -10.05 19.81
N SER A 37 19.82 -10.61 20.00
CA SER A 37 20.08 -12.05 19.94
C SER A 37 21.07 -12.48 21.03
N SER A 38 20.81 -13.61 21.69
CA SER A 38 21.50 -14.03 22.91
C SER A 38 21.77 -15.55 22.96
N MET A 39 22.35 -16.11 21.91
CA MET A 39 22.88 -17.48 21.85
C MET A 39 24.30 -17.57 22.43
N LYS A 40 24.87 -18.78 22.41
CA LYS A 40 26.20 -19.09 22.98
C LYS A 40 27.34 -18.31 22.31
N SER A 41 27.28 -18.07 21.00
CA SER A 41 28.34 -17.40 20.23
C SER A 41 27.95 -15.97 19.86
N GLN A 42 28.84 -15.02 20.16
CA GLN A 42 28.66 -13.60 19.81
C GLN A 42 28.57 -13.38 18.29
N HIS A 43 29.41 -14.07 17.50
CA HIS A 43 29.41 -13.93 16.04
C HIS A 43 28.08 -14.38 15.44
N GLN A 44 27.55 -15.53 15.90
CA GLN A 44 26.23 -16.01 15.50
C GLN A 44 25.12 -15.04 15.91
N ASN A 45 25.22 -14.42 17.09
CA ASN A 45 24.25 -13.42 17.54
C ASN A 45 24.26 -12.17 16.67
N ARG A 46 25.44 -11.72 16.24
CA ARG A 46 25.58 -10.57 15.34
C ARG A 46 24.99 -10.87 13.97
N GLU A 47 25.28 -12.02 13.39
CA GLU A 47 24.74 -12.43 12.09
C GLU A 47 23.21 -12.58 12.14
N GLN A 48 22.70 -13.26 13.17
CA GLN A 48 21.25 -13.46 13.34
C GLN A 48 20.52 -12.13 13.55
N ALA A 49 21.05 -11.25 14.41
CA ALA A 49 20.46 -9.94 14.65
C ALA A 49 20.47 -9.08 13.37
N MET A 50 21.51 -9.17 12.56
CA MET A 50 21.59 -8.47 11.27
C MET A 50 20.57 -9.01 10.26
N LEU A 51 20.42 -10.34 10.16
CA LEU A 51 19.44 -10.98 9.29
C LEU A 51 18.01 -10.55 9.67
N THR A 52 17.68 -10.60 10.96
CA THR A 52 16.37 -10.18 11.47
C THR A 52 16.15 -8.68 11.25
N LEU A 53 17.16 -7.83 11.44
CA LEU A 53 17.06 -6.40 11.16
C LEU A 53 16.74 -6.15 9.68
N LYS A 54 17.46 -6.82 8.76
CA LYS A 54 17.22 -6.71 7.32
C LYS A 54 15.79 -7.13 6.95
N ALA A 55 15.30 -8.24 7.51
CA ALA A 55 13.94 -8.71 7.26
C ALA A 55 12.89 -7.68 7.73
N ARG A 56 13.07 -7.07 8.92
CA ARG A 56 12.17 -6.04 9.43
C ARG A 56 12.19 -4.76 8.60
N LEU A 57 13.37 -4.32 8.17
CA LEU A 57 13.49 -3.14 7.29
C LEU A 57 12.83 -3.38 5.93
N TYR A 58 12.98 -4.59 5.39
CA TYR A 58 12.31 -4.97 4.15
C TYR A 58 10.79 -4.97 4.29
N GLN A 59 10.27 -5.55 5.38
CA GLN A 59 8.83 -5.53 5.66
C GLN A 59 8.30 -4.10 5.81
N LEU A 60 9.01 -3.24 6.53
CA LEU A 60 8.62 -1.84 6.70
C LEU A 60 8.50 -1.10 5.36
N GLU A 61 9.43 -1.34 4.43
CA GLU A 61 9.40 -0.74 3.10
C GLU A 61 8.26 -1.30 2.25
N LEU A 62 7.98 -2.61 2.33
CA LEU A 62 6.82 -3.21 1.68
C LEU A 62 5.51 -2.62 2.21
N ASP A 63 5.36 -2.51 3.53
CA ASP A 63 4.18 -1.96 4.17
C ASP A 63 3.98 -0.49 3.77
N ARG A 64 5.07 0.30 3.68
CA ARG A 64 5.02 1.68 3.20
C ARG A 64 4.50 1.78 1.77
N ARG A 65 4.96 0.90 0.88
CA ARG A 65 4.48 0.84 -0.51
C ARG A 65 3.02 0.43 -0.57
N MET A 66 2.65 -0.60 0.19
CA MET A 66 1.27 -1.08 0.26
C MET A 66 0.32 -0.03 0.84
N ALA A 67 0.74 0.75 1.83
CA ALA A 67 -0.07 1.83 2.38
C ALA A 67 -0.40 2.88 1.30
N SER A 68 0.58 3.27 0.47
CA SER A 68 0.36 4.23 -0.62
C SER A 68 -0.60 3.72 -1.68
N THR A 69 -0.56 2.42 -2.00
CA THR A 69 -1.49 1.83 -2.96
C THR A 69 -2.87 1.67 -2.32
N LEU A 70 -2.94 1.24 -1.06
CA LEU A 70 -4.18 1.07 -0.33
C LEU A 70 -4.92 2.40 -0.18
N GLU A 71 -4.25 3.49 0.18
CA GLU A 71 -4.83 4.83 0.25
C GLU A 71 -5.44 5.25 -1.11
N ALA A 72 -4.73 4.98 -2.20
CA ALA A 72 -5.25 5.22 -3.55
C ALA A 72 -6.45 4.32 -3.91
N HIS A 73 -6.55 3.13 -3.32
CA HIS A 73 -7.68 2.21 -3.50
C HIS A 73 -8.88 2.58 -2.61
N GLU A 74 -8.68 2.95 -1.35
CA GLU A 74 -9.75 3.37 -0.43
C GLU A 74 -10.42 4.67 -0.92
N ASN A 75 -9.66 5.59 -1.51
CA ASN A 75 -10.21 6.78 -2.16
C ASN A 75 -11.18 6.48 -3.32
N LYS A 76 -11.20 5.25 -3.87
CA LYS A 76 -12.15 4.86 -4.94
C LYS A 76 -13.55 4.52 -4.38
N GLY A 77 -13.70 4.47 -3.06
CA GLY A 77 -14.95 4.14 -2.38
C GLY A 77 -15.28 2.66 -2.42
N GLU A 78 -16.22 2.24 -1.57
CA GLU A 78 -16.64 0.84 -1.47
C GLU A 78 -17.37 0.38 -2.75
N ALA A 79 -17.20 -0.89 -3.12
CA ALA A 79 -17.91 -1.52 -4.23
C ALA A 79 -19.37 -1.85 -3.83
N GLY A 80 -20.11 -0.82 -3.41
CA GLY A 80 -21.51 -0.88 -3.04
C GLY A 80 -22.44 -0.42 -4.17
N TRP A 81 -23.71 -0.80 -4.05
CA TRP A 81 -24.76 -0.32 -4.94
C TRP A 81 -24.90 1.21 -4.80
N GLY A 82 -24.80 1.95 -5.92
CA GLY A 82 -24.82 3.42 -5.94
C GLY A 82 -23.44 4.10 -6.08
N ASN A 83 -22.32 3.38 -5.91
CA ASN A 83 -20.97 3.90 -6.19
C ASN A 83 -20.46 3.56 -7.62
N GLN A 84 -21.36 3.14 -8.50
CA GLN A 84 -21.03 2.85 -9.89
C GLN A 84 -20.72 4.15 -10.67
N ILE A 85 -19.63 4.13 -11.45
CA ILE A 85 -19.24 5.29 -12.26
C ILE A 85 -19.91 5.32 -13.62
N ARG A 86 -20.33 4.16 -14.14
CA ARG A 86 -20.87 4.03 -15.50
C ARG A 86 -21.91 2.94 -15.55
N SER A 87 -23.02 3.23 -16.22
CA SER A 87 -24.09 2.27 -16.51
C SER A 87 -23.92 1.75 -17.93
N TYR A 88 -23.99 0.42 -18.09
CA TYR A 88 -24.01 -0.27 -19.38
C TYR A 88 -25.36 -0.98 -19.52
N VAL A 89 -26.23 -0.43 -20.35
CA VAL A 89 -27.52 -1.04 -20.68
C VAL A 89 -27.40 -1.64 -22.07
N LEU A 90 -27.54 -2.96 -22.18
CA LEU A 90 -27.45 -3.67 -23.46
C LEU A 90 -28.83 -4.07 -24.00
N GLN A 91 -29.83 -4.16 -23.13
CA GLN A 91 -31.23 -4.45 -23.44
C GLN A 91 -32.15 -3.75 -22.43
N PRO A 92 -33.35 -3.30 -22.84
CA PRO A 92 -33.95 -3.43 -24.17
C PRO A 92 -33.41 -2.42 -25.21
N TYR A 93 -32.70 -1.39 -24.75
CA TYR A 93 -31.97 -0.43 -25.58
C TYR A 93 -30.47 -0.51 -25.28
N GLN A 94 -29.64 -0.07 -26.23
CA GLN A 94 -28.20 -0.02 -26.07
C GLN A 94 -27.77 1.38 -25.68
N MET A 95 -27.21 1.52 -24.48
CA MET A 95 -26.67 2.79 -23.99
C MET A 95 -25.58 2.56 -22.95
N VAL A 96 -24.48 3.29 -23.09
CA VAL A 96 -23.46 3.43 -22.07
C VAL A 96 -23.44 4.87 -21.58
N LYS A 97 -23.56 5.08 -20.27
CA LYS A 97 -23.59 6.42 -19.65
C LYS A 97 -22.64 6.51 -18.47
N ASP A 98 -21.70 7.45 -18.50
CA ASP A 98 -20.82 7.77 -17.38
C ASP A 98 -21.51 8.77 -16.44
N LEU A 99 -21.79 8.33 -15.21
CA LEU A 99 -22.55 9.09 -14.21
C LEU A 99 -21.72 10.22 -13.58
N ARG A 100 -20.42 10.28 -13.87
CA ARG A 100 -19.51 11.31 -13.36
C ARG A 100 -19.44 12.53 -14.26
N THR A 101 -19.59 12.32 -15.57
CA THR A 101 -19.44 13.35 -16.62
C THR A 101 -20.72 13.57 -17.42
N ASN A 102 -21.72 12.70 -17.25
CA ASN A 102 -22.96 12.63 -18.06
C ASN A 102 -22.72 12.37 -19.55
N HIS A 103 -21.50 12.01 -19.95
CA HIS A 103 -21.23 11.57 -21.31
C HIS A 103 -21.89 10.21 -21.57
N GLU A 104 -22.56 10.06 -22.70
CA GLU A 104 -23.26 8.84 -23.09
C GLU A 104 -23.06 8.52 -24.57
N THR A 105 -23.16 7.23 -24.91
CA THR A 105 -23.13 6.73 -26.29
C THR A 105 -24.07 5.54 -26.45
N SER A 106 -24.62 5.37 -27.64
CA SER A 106 -25.41 4.19 -28.02
C SER A 106 -24.55 3.04 -28.55
N ASP A 107 -23.29 3.29 -28.92
CA ASP A 107 -22.38 2.25 -29.40
C ASP A 107 -21.81 1.41 -28.25
N THR A 108 -22.66 0.55 -27.70
CA THR A 108 -22.25 -0.36 -26.61
C THR A 108 -21.17 -1.35 -27.03
N LYS A 109 -21.13 -1.74 -28.31
CA LYS A 109 -20.20 -2.75 -28.80
C LYS A 109 -18.79 -2.16 -28.93
N GLY A 110 -18.64 -1.00 -29.56
CA GLY A 110 -17.36 -0.30 -29.66
C GLY A 110 -16.75 -0.04 -28.28
N VAL A 111 -17.58 0.39 -27.31
CA VAL A 111 -17.11 0.62 -25.94
C VAL A 111 -16.63 -0.66 -25.25
N LEU A 112 -17.32 -1.78 -25.44
CA LEU A 112 -16.89 -3.07 -24.90
C LEU A 112 -15.65 -3.62 -25.63
N ASP A 113 -15.48 -3.27 -26.91
CA ASP A 113 -14.31 -3.60 -27.72
C ASP A 113 -13.10 -2.65 -27.46
N GLY A 114 -13.27 -1.64 -26.60
CA GLY A 114 -12.19 -0.79 -26.08
C GLY A 114 -12.24 0.69 -26.48
N ASP A 115 -13.25 1.15 -27.22
CA ASP A 115 -13.43 2.56 -27.56
C ASP A 115 -13.89 3.37 -26.32
N LEU A 116 -12.91 3.74 -25.48
CA LEU A 116 -13.11 4.44 -24.22
C LEU A 116 -12.64 5.90 -24.25
N ASP A 117 -12.07 6.35 -25.38
CA ASP A 117 -11.41 7.64 -25.51
C ASP A 117 -12.35 8.81 -25.19
N GLY A 118 -13.60 8.75 -25.66
CA GLY A 118 -14.61 9.76 -25.36
C GLY A 118 -14.89 9.92 -23.87
N PHE A 119 -14.95 8.81 -23.13
CA PHE A 119 -15.16 8.82 -21.69
C PHE A 119 -13.94 9.32 -20.90
N MET A 120 -12.73 8.95 -21.35
CA MET A 120 -11.50 9.43 -20.74
C MET A 120 -11.37 10.94 -20.93
N ALA A 121 -11.53 11.43 -22.15
CA ALA A 121 -11.47 12.85 -22.47
C ALA A 121 -12.49 13.66 -21.65
N ALA A 122 -13.73 13.18 -21.54
CA ALA A 122 -14.75 13.83 -20.71
C ALA A 122 -14.36 13.90 -19.23
N THR A 123 -13.70 12.87 -18.70
CA THR A 123 -13.22 12.84 -17.30
C THR A 123 -12.10 13.85 -17.10
N LEU A 124 -11.07 13.83 -17.96
CA LEU A 124 -9.96 14.78 -17.88
C LEU A 124 -10.45 16.24 -18.02
N ALA A 125 -11.36 16.51 -18.96
CA ALA A 125 -11.93 17.84 -19.15
C ALA A 125 -12.66 18.34 -17.89
N ARG A 126 -13.42 17.46 -17.23
CA ARG A 126 -14.10 17.79 -15.97
C ARG A 126 -13.09 18.12 -14.87
N ASP A 127 -12.06 17.30 -14.70
CA ASP A 127 -11.05 17.48 -13.66
C ASP A 127 -10.25 18.78 -13.89
N VAL A 128 -9.92 19.11 -15.13
CA VAL A 128 -9.28 20.40 -15.49
C VAL A 128 -10.21 21.58 -15.24
N SER A 129 -11.51 21.45 -15.50
CA SER A 129 -12.50 22.51 -15.28
C SER A 129 -12.85 22.76 -13.80
N GLY A 130 -12.37 21.91 -12.88
CA GLY A 130 -12.68 22.00 -11.45
C GLY A 130 -14.15 21.76 -11.09
N LYS A 131 -14.97 21.29 -12.04
CA LYS A 131 -16.41 21.08 -11.83
C LYS A 131 -16.65 19.88 -10.92
N SER A 132 -17.44 20.09 -9.88
CA SER A 132 -17.90 19.04 -8.98
C SER A 132 -18.91 18.11 -9.67
N ARG A 133 -19.07 16.88 -9.15
CA ARG A 133 -20.05 15.91 -9.64
C ARG A 133 -21.49 16.48 -9.63
N ALA A 134 -21.82 17.33 -8.66
CA ALA A 134 -23.13 17.97 -8.56
C ALA A 134 -23.38 18.99 -9.69
N GLU A 135 -22.36 19.78 -10.06
CA GLU A 135 -22.47 20.77 -11.14
C GLU A 135 -22.55 20.10 -12.52
N ALA A 136 -21.87 18.97 -12.71
CA ALA A 136 -21.99 18.19 -13.93
C ALA A 136 -23.42 17.65 -14.14
N GLN A 137 -24.11 17.28 -13.05
CA GLN A 137 -25.49 16.77 -13.06
C GLN A 137 -26.56 17.86 -13.25
N ALA A 138 -26.26 19.11 -12.94
CA ALA A 138 -27.22 20.21 -13.04
C ALA A 138 -27.33 20.84 -14.45
N GLY A 139 -26.46 20.45 -15.39
CA GLY A 139 -26.37 21.04 -16.74
C GLY A 139 -27.04 20.23 -17.86
N GLY A 140 -27.91 19.28 -17.53
CA GLY A 140 -28.66 18.46 -18.49
C GLY A 140 -30.02 19.04 -18.83
#